data_AF-A0A8S9C566-F1
#
_entry.id   AF-A0A8S9C566-F1
#
_cell.length_a   1.000
_cell.length_b   1.000
_cell.length_c   1.000
_cell.angle_alpha   90.00
_cell.angle_beta   90.00
_cell.angle_gamma   90.00
#
_symmetry.space_group_name_H-M   'P 1'
#
loop_
_entity.id
_entity.type
_entity.pdbx_description
1 polymer ?
#
loop_
_entity_poly.entity_id
_entity_poly.type
_entity_poly.pdbx_seq_one_letter_code
_entity_poly.pdbx_strand_id
1 'polypeptide(L)'
;MASHPQFFLKTAPLPGEPPSSFTNLYLRHHGSGIDSIVLTTSPPKFIKAHLLDKRIFFTSASHPGREWGLTLRTDGGQRAGWEKVEIVEDGGSDGLVFSKGTAGEGDGKGEEEVLEFEEEVEGEKVWKGWMACDWNHGYPQLFWVTDMLKSELPPFCQRVRIVREML
;
A
#
# COMPACT_ATOMS: atom_id res chain seq x y z
N MET A 1 -2.85 -2.16 28.19
CA MET A 1 -3.09 -2.64 26.82
C MET A 1 -1.73 -2.66 26.13
N ALA A 2 -1.33 -3.77 25.51
CA ALA A 2 -0.07 -3.81 24.78
C ALA A 2 -0.18 -2.88 23.56
N SER A 3 0.80 -2.00 23.34
CA SER A 3 0.80 -1.18 22.12
C SER A 3 1.20 -2.05 20.93
N HIS A 4 0.40 -2.05 19.86
CA HIS A 4 0.77 -2.71 18.62
C HIS A 4 2.06 -2.10 18.05
N PRO A 5 2.97 -2.90 17.48
CA PRO A 5 4.16 -2.39 16.80
C PRO A 5 3.76 -1.39 15.71
N GLN A 6 4.42 -0.24 15.71
CA GLN A 6 4.17 0.82 14.73
C GLN A 6 5.20 0.76 13.59
N PHE A 7 4.75 1.13 12.40
CA PHE A 7 5.59 1.16 11.20
C PHE A 7 5.16 2.25 10.22
N PHE A 8 6.04 2.58 9.29
CA PHE A 8 5.68 3.26 8.04
C PHE A 8 5.51 2.23 6.92
N LEU A 9 4.70 2.59 5.93
CA LEU A 9 4.60 1.85 4.68
C LEU A 9 5.37 2.58 3.60
N LYS A 10 6.16 1.85 2.82
CA LYS A 10 6.93 2.39 1.70
C LYS A 10 6.88 1.48 0.48
N THR A 11 7.12 2.06 -0.68
CA THR A 11 7.23 1.32 -1.94
C THR A 11 8.61 0.69 -2.10
N ALA A 12 8.64 -0.49 -2.70
CA ALA A 12 9.85 -1.20 -3.10
C ALA A 12 9.70 -1.71 -4.54
N PRO A 13 10.81 -1.86 -5.31
CA PRO A 13 10.75 -2.43 -6.66
C PRO A 13 10.34 -3.91 -6.58
N LEU A 14 9.82 -4.47 -7.67
CA LEU A 14 9.62 -5.91 -7.76
C LEU A 14 10.97 -6.66 -7.69
N PRO A 15 11.00 -7.93 -7.23
CA PRO A 15 12.24 -8.70 -7.18
C PRO A 15 12.90 -8.79 -8.57
N GLY A 16 14.18 -8.43 -8.65
CA GLY A 16 14.95 -8.43 -9.90
C GLY A 16 14.74 -7.21 -10.80
N GLU A 17 13.83 -6.28 -10.45
CA GLU A 17 13.68 -5.02 -11.18
C GLU A 17 14.61 -3.93 -10.63
N PRO A 18 15.17 -3.06 -11.50
CA PRO A 18 15.95 -1.92 -11.05
C PRO A 18 15.06 -0.90 -10.31
N PRO A 19 15.61 -0.11 -9.36
CA PRO A 19 14.89 0.99 -8.75
C PRO A 19 14.37 1.99 -9.79
N SER A 20 13.19 2.54 -9.53
CA SER A 20 12.54 3.56 -10.35
C SER A 20 12.23 4.83 -9.55
N SER A 21 11.60 5.81 -10.21
CA SER A 21 11.06 7.00 -9.55
C SER A 21 10.04 6.68 -8.45
N PHE A 22 9.43 5.50 -8.47
CA PHE A 22 8.46 5.04 -7.48
C PHE A 22 9.07 4.19 -6.36
N THR A 23 10.40 4.07 -6.28
CA THR A 23 11.08 3.28 -5.24
C THR A 23 11.36 4.09 -3.98
N ASN A 24 11.20 3.48 -2.80
CA ASN A 24 11.45 4.09 -1.47
C ASN A 24 10.58 5.32 -1.20
N LEU A 25 9.34 5.33 -1.67
CA LEU A 25 8.38 6.37 -1.39
C LEU A 25 7.42 5.91 -0.29
N TYR A 26 7.21 6.77 0.71
CA TYR A 26 6.30 6.54 1.82
C TYR A 26 4.86 6.85 1.45
N LEU A 27 3.96 5.98 1.90
CA LEU A 27 2.53 6.19 1.79
C LEU A 27 2.11 7.28 2.78
N ARG A 28 1.34 8.23 2.29
CA ARG A 28 0.84 9.34 3.08
C ARG A 28 -0.59 9.69 2.65
N HIS A 29 -1.42 10.04 3.63
CA HIS A 29 -2.73 10.64 3.36
C HIS A 29 -2.54 12.01 2.68
N HIS A 30 -3.15 12.21 1.51
CA HIS A 30 -3.05 13.47 0.77
C HIS A 30 -3.46 14.67 1.63
N GLY A 31 -4.57 14.55 2.35
CA GLY A 31 -5.13 15.63 3.16
C GLY A 31 -5.99 16.59 2.33
N SER A 32 -6.36 17.72 2.92
CA SER A 32 -7.27 18.71 2.30
C SER A 32 -8.64 18.14 1.88
N GLY A 33 -9.15 17.15 2.63
CA GLY A 33 -10.42 16.49 2.33
C GLY A 33 -10.35 15.48 1.18
N ILE A 34 -9.15 15.05 0.79
CA ILE A 34 -8.94 14.00 -0.21
C ILE A 34 -8.30 12.79 0.48
N ASP A 35 -9.02 11.67 0.47
CA ASP A 35 -8.63 10.43 1.16
C ASP A 35 -7.58 9.60 0.42
N SER A 36 -7.20 10.02 -0.80
CA SER A 36 -6.22 9.32 -1.63
C SER A 36 -4.85 9.23 -0.98
N ILE A 37 -4.14 8.14 -1.28
CA ILE A 37 -2.77 7.93 -0.85
C ILE A 37 -1.82 8.55 -1.87
N VAL A 38 -0.97 9.45 -1.38
CA VAL A 38 0.18 9.97 -2.13
C VAL A 38 1.47 9.34 -1.65
N LEU A 39 2.42 9.24 -2.58
CA LEU A 39 3.73 8.67 -2.35
C LEU A 39 4.76 9.80 -2.27
N THR A 40 5.52 9.83 -1.18
CA THR A 40 6.45 10.93 -0.89
C THR A 40 7.81 10.40 -0.41
N THR A 41 8.89 11.14 -0.64
CA THR A 41 10.25 10.71 -0.26
C THR A 41 10.52 10.76 1.25
N SER A 42 9.70 11.48 2.01
CA SER A 42 9.84 11.62 3.47
C SER A 42 8.74 10.84 4.18
N PRO A 43 9.04 10.20 5.33
CA PRO A 43 8.03 9.50 6.11
C PRO A 43 6.93 10.46 6.60
N PRO A 44 5.69 9.95 6.79
CA PRO A 44 4.60 10.77 7.29
C PRO A 44 4.89 11.26 8.72
N LYS A 45 4.77 12.57 8.93
CA LYS A 45 5.06 13.19 10.24
C LYS A 45 3.99 12.90 11.30
N PHE A 46 2.74 12.74 10.89
CA PHE A 46 1.59 12.80 11.80
C PHE A 46 0.85 11.50 11.98
N ILE A 47 1.02 10.53 11.06
CA ILE A 47 0.31 9.25 11.08
C ILE A 47 1.31 8.10 11.08
N LYS A 48 1.02 7.07 11.87
CA LYS A 48 1.80 5.83 11.95
C LYS A 48 0.88 4.65 11.74
N ALA A 49 1.33 3.68 10.95
CA ALA A 49 0.57 2.47 10.68
C ALA A 49 0.77 1.44 11.79
N HIS A 50 -0.24 0.63 12.02
CA HIS A 50 -0.17 -0.59 12.81
C HIS A 50 -1.15 -1.62 12.21
N LEU A 51 -0.89 -2.90 12.46
CA LEU A 51 -1.74 -4.00 12.00
C LEU A 51 -2.58 -4.53 13.17
N LEU A 52 -3.87 -4.69 12.94
CA LEU A 52 -4.81 -5.32 13.86
C LEU A 52 -5.78 -6.18 13.05
N ASP A 53 -5.88 -7.48 13.38
CA ASP A 53 -6.84 -8.42 12.77
C ASP A 53 -6.90 -8.40 11.22
N LYS A 54 -5.73 -8.36 10.57
CA LYS A 54 -5.57 -8.24 9.10
C LYS A 54 -6.10 -6.94 8.49
N ARG A 55 -6.20 -5.87 9.29
CA ARG A 55 -6.47 -4.50 8.85
C ARG A 55 -5.29 -3.61 9.19
N ILE A 56 -4.99 -2.67 8.30
CA ILE A 56 -4.00 -1.63 8.57
C ILE A 56 -4.72 -0.37 9.04
N PHE A 57 -4.34 0.08 10.23
CA PHE A 57 -4.84 1.30 10.84
C PHE A 57 -3.74 2.33 10.99
N PHE A 58 -4.09 3.60 10.80
CA PHE A 58 -3.24 4.75 10.97
C PHE A 58 -3.73 5.54 12.19
N THR A 59 -2.81 5.85 13.11
CA THR A 59 -3.12 6.66 14.29
C THR A 59 -2.33 7.95 14.29
N SER A 60 -2.94 9.04 14.76
CA SER A 60 -2.27 10.33 14.82
C SER A 60 -1.53 10.54 16.14
N ALA A 61 -0.26 10.95 16.06
CA ALA A 61 0.50 11.37 17.24
C ALA A 61 -0.04 12.69 17.84
N SER A 62 -0.67 13.54 17.02
CA SER A 62 -1.15 14.86 17.44
C SER A 62 -2.63 14.87 17.85
N HIS A 63 -3.40 13.84 17.45
CA HIS A 63 -4.83 13.74 17.74
C HIS A 63 -5.14 12.35 18.31
N PRO A 64 -4.86 12.12 19.61
CA PRO A 64 -5.14 10.85 20.25
C PRO A 64 -6.64 10.54 20.18
N GLY A 65 -6.98 9.35 19.69
CA GLY A 65 -8.36 8.89 19.52
C GLY A 65 -8.91 8.97 18.09
N ARG A 66 -8.18 9.58 17.14
CA ARG A 66 -8.51 9.48 15.72
C ARG A 66 -7.75 8.35 15.06
N GLU A 67 -8.48 7.53 14.32
CA GLU A 67 -7.98 6.38 13.59
C GLU A 67 -8.52 6.40 12.16
N TRP A 68 -7.69 5.99 11.21
CA TRP A 68 -8.05 5.81 9.82
C TRP A 68 -7.66 4.42 9.36
N GLY A 69 -8.42 3.80 8.48
CA GLY A 69 -8.08 2.50 7.90
C GLY A 69 -7.55 2.61 6.48
N LEU A 70 -6.66 1.69 6.09
CA LEU A 70 -6.29 1.47 4.70
C LEU A 70 -7.45 0.78 3.98
N THR A 71 -8.12 1.50 3.06
CA THR A 71 -9.29 1.01 2.34
C THR A 71 -8.95 0.81 0.87
N LEU A 72 -9.11 -0.41 0.38
CA LEU A 72 -8.96 -0.79 -1.02
C LEU A 72 -10.32 -0.75 -1.74
N ARG A 73 -10.31 -0.59 -3.07
CA ARG A 73 -11.49 -0.78 -3.96
C ARG A 73 -12.62 0.20 -3.76
N THR A 74 -12.27 1.45 -3.48
CA THR A 74 -13.28 2.47 -3.17
C THR A 74 -14.08 2.97 -4.38
N ASP A 75 -13.71 2.53 -5.59
CA ASP A 75 -14.39 2.84 -6.85
C ASP A 75 -15.31 1.72 -7.38
N GLY A 76 -15.48 0.63 -6.62
CA GLY A 76 -16.59 -0.32 -6.80
C GLY A 76 -16.52 -1.21 -8.05
N GLY A 77 -15.32 -1.67 -8.44
CA GLY A 77 -15.14 -2.68 -9.50
C GLY A 77 -15.04 -2.08 -10.90
N GLN A 78 -14.17 -1.08 -11.10
CA GLN A 78 -13.98 -0.47 -12.42
C GLN A 78 -13.44 -1.46 -13.47
N ARG A 79 -13.88 -1.27 -14.73
CA ARG A 79 -13.46 -2.08 -15.90
C ARG A 79 -11.98 -1.94 -16.27
N ALA A 80 -11.27 -0.97 -15.70
CA ALA A 80 -9.88 -0.68 -16.05
C ALA A 80 -8.90 -1.73 -15.51
N GLY A 81 -9.29 -2.51 -14.49
CA GLY A 81 -8.40 -3.48 -13.87
C GLY A 81 -7.52 -2.91 -12.76
N TRP A 82 -7.78 -1.67 -12.34
CA TRP A 82 -7.18 -1.10 -11.15
C TRP A 82 -8.20 -0.23 -10.43
N GLU A 83 -7.97 -0.08 -9.13
CA GLU A 83 -8.90 0.52 -8.19
C GLU A 83 -8.18 1.42 -7.19
N LYS A 84 -8.91 2.40 -6.66
CA LYS A 84 -8.37 3.35 -5.70
C LYS A 84 -8.03 2.70 -4.36
N VAL A 85 -7.00 3.24 -3.72
CA VAL A 85 -6.62 2.93 -2.34
C VAL A 85 -6.57 4.23 -1.55
N GLU A 86 -7.24 4.23 -0.41
CA GLU A 86 -7.52 5.43 0.37
C GLU A 86 -7.21 5.22 1.87
N ILE A 87 -6.97 6.31 2.58
CA ILE A 87 -6.87 6.34 4.05
C ILE A 87 -8.11 7.05 4.54
N VAL A 88 -9.06 6.30 5.10
CA VAL A 88 -10.42 6.76 5.41
C VAL A 88 -10.69 6.65 6.90
N GLU A 89 -11.33 7.67 7.48
CA GLU A 89 -11.73 7.65 8.89
C GLU A 89 -12.78 6.55 9.11
N ASP A 90 -12.61 5.74 10.15
CA ASP A 90 -13.44 4.56 10.44
C ASP A 90 -13.50 3.50 9.31
N GLY A 91 -12.60 3.59 8.32
CA GLY A 91 -12.46 2.62 7.22
C GLY A 91 -11.56 1.43 7.56
N GLY A 92 -11.10 0.73 6.52
CA GLY A 92 -10.16 -0.39 6.64
C GLY A 92 -10.65 -1.66 5.97
N SER A 93 -9.90 -2.13 4.97
CA SER A 93 -10.14 -3.41 4.33
C SER A 93 -9.56 -4.56 5.15
N ASP A 94 -10.33 -5.63 5.29
CA ASP A 94 -9.88 -6.92 5.81
C ASP A 94 -8.94 -7.64 4.83
N GLY A 95 -8.19 -8.64 5.32
CA GLY A 95 -7.41 -9.53 4.47
C GLY A 95 -6.01 -9.02 4.12
N LEU A 96 -5.58 -7.89 4.69
CA LEU A 96 -4.23 -7.38 4.56
C LEU A 96 -3.27 -8.15 5.46
N VAL A 97 -2.25 -8.77 4.86
CA VAL A 97 -1.27 -9.58 5.57
C VAL A 97 0.15 -9.20 5.15
N PHE A 98 1.08 -9.29 6.10
CA PHE A 98 2.50 -9.24 5.78
C PHE A 98 3.02 -10.66 5.60
N SER A 99 3.59 -10.93 4.43
CA SER A 99 4.28 -12.18 4.16
C SER A 99 5.76 -11.91 3.91
N LYS A 100 6.60 -12.94 4.11
CA LYS A 100 8.00 -12.87 3.69
C LYS A 100 8.00 -12.77 2.17
N GLY A 101 8.43 -11.62 1.63
CA GLY A 101 8.60 -11.51 0.19
C GLY A 101 9.56 -12.60 -0.27
N THR A 102 9.26 -13.26 -1.39
CA THR A 102 10.25 -14.10 -2.08
C THR A 102 11.40 -13.20 -2.51
N ALA A 103 12.39 -13.05 -1.62
CA ALA A 103 13.68 -12.53 -1.97
C ALA A 103 14.23 -13.44 -3.07
N GLY A 104 14.51 -12.88 -4.24
CA GLY A 104 15.47 -13.50 -5.13
C GLY A 104 16.73 -13.79 -4.30
N GLU A 105 17.28 -14.99 -4.42
CA GLU A 105 18.51 -15.39 -3.74
C GLU A 105 19.58 -14.31 -3.94
N GLY A 106 19.90 -13.56 -2.88
CA GLY A 106 20.92 -12.52 -2.96
C GLY A 106 20.86 -11.50 -1.84
N ASP A 107 21.89 -11.52 -1.01
CA ASP A 107 22.31 -10.44 -0.11
C ASP A 107 21.45 -10.14 1.12
N GLY A 108 21.40 -11.08 2.07
CA GLY A 108 21.69 -10.89 3.52
C GLY A 108 21.19 -9.66 4.31
N LYS A 109 20.37 -8.78 3.74
CA LYS A 109 19.61 -7.74 4.39
C LYS A 109 18.31 -8.40 4.82
N GLY A 110 17.92 -8.19 6.08
CA GLY A 110 16.77 -8.84 6.71
C GLY A 110 15.56 -8.93 5.78
N GLU A 111 14.88 -10.08 5.84
CA GLU A 111 13.75 -10.41 4.97
C GLU A 111 12.73 -9.27 4.96
N GLU A 112 12.56 -8.62 3.81
CA GLU A 112 11.63 -7.51 3.66
C GLU A 112 10.21 -8.07 3.57
N GLU A 113 9.38 -7.73 4.55
CA GLU A 113 7.99 -8.18 4.59
C GLU A 113 7.13 -7.32 3.68
N VAL A 114 6.41 -8.00 2.79
CA VAL A 114 5.58 -7.38 1.75
C VAL A 114 4.13 -7.44 2.19
N LEU A 115 3.44 -6.32 2.03
CA LEU A 115 2.01 -6.23 2.24
C LEU A 115 1.30 -6.87 1.06
N GLU A 116 0.54 -7.91 1.35
CA GLU A 116 -0.29 -8.64 0.40
C GLU A 116 -1.76 -8.54 0.84
N PHE A 117 -2.65 -8.75 -0.11
CA PHE A 117 -4.08 -8.84 0.14
C PHE A 117 -4.52 -10.26 -0.17
N GLU A 118 -5.04 -10.95 0.84
CA GLU A 118 -5.57 -12.30 0.72
C GLU A 118 -6.92 -12.24 -0.01
N GLU A 119 -6.92 -12.62 -1.28
CA GLU A 119 -8.15 -12.81 -2.04
C GLU A 119 -8.16 -14.18 -2.71
N GLU A 120 -9.26 -14.88 -2.51
CA GLU A 120 -9.56 -16.16 -3.14
C GLU A 120 -10.63 -15.92 -4.20
N VAL A 121 -10.28 -16.12 -5.47
CA VAL A 121 -11.22 -16.03 -6.59
C VAL A 121 -11.37 -17.43 -7.16
N GLU A 122 -12.58 -17.99 -7.06
CA GLU A 122 -12.92 -19.32 -7.60
C GLU A 122 -11.99 -20.47 -7.12
N GLY A 123 -11.40 -20.34 -5.93
CA GLY A 123 -10.46 -21.33 -5.37
C GLY A 123 -9.03 -21.22 -5.90
N GLU A 124 -8.73 -20.25 -6.76
CA GLU A 124 -7.38 -19.94 -7.23
C GLU A 124 -6.85 -18.65 -6.59
N LYS A 125 -5.58 -18.69 -6.17
CA LYS A 125 -4.85 -17.51 -5.73
C LYS A 125 -4.38 -16.73 -6.96
N VAL A 126 -5.20 -15.82 -7.46
CA VAL A 126 -4.80 -14.91 -8.54
C VAL A 126 -3.98 -13.76 -7.96
N TRP A 127 -2.74 -13.57 -8.42
CA TRP A 127 -1.89 -12.50 -7.91
C TRP A 127 -2.45 -11.13 -8.32
N LYS A 128 -2.81 -10.36 -7.30
CA LYS A 128 -3.24 -8.97 -7.36
C LYS A 128 -2.24 -8.16 -6.55
N GLY A 129 -1.94 -6.94 -6.98
CA GLY A 129 -0.78 -6.23 -6.46
C GLY A 129 -0.90 -4.73 -6.52
N TRP A 130 0.18 -4.06 -6.13
CA TRP A 130 0.18 -2.61 -6.02
C TRP A 130 0.75 -1.97 -7.29
N MET A 131 0.21 -0.82 -7.66
CA MET A 131 0.83 0.04 -8.65
C MET A 131 0.91 1.47 -8.14
N ALA A 132 1.98 2.15 -8.52
CA ALA A 132 2.18 3.58 -8.34
C ALA A 132 2.03 4.27 -9.69
N CYS A 133 1.32 5.40 -9.73
CA CYS A 133 1.14 6.17 -10.95
C CYS A 133 1.38 7.65 -10.70
N ASP A 134 2.06 8.32 -11.64
CA ASP A 134 2.04 9.78 -11.71
C ASP A 134 0.63 10.23 -12.07
N TRP A 135 -0.05 10.90 -11.12
CA TRP A 135 -1.49 11.18 -11.22
C TRP A 135 -1.85 12.62 -10.84
N ASN A 136 -3.15 12.89 -10.81
CA ASN A 136 -3.78 14.22 -10.87
C ASN A 136 -3.52 15.15 -9.67
N HIS A 137 -2.75 14.75 -8.65
CA HIS A 137 -2.53 15.57 -7.45
C HIS A 137 -1.07 16.05 -7.29
N GLY A 138 -0.26 15.99 -8.36
CA GLY A 138 1.12 16.48 -8.33
C GLY A 138 2.09 15.62 -7.53
N TYR A 139 1.62 14.48 -7.03
CA TYR A 139 2.40 13.41 -6.41
C TYR A 139 1.96 12.08 -7.00
N PRO A 140 2.85 11.07 -7.05
CA PRO A 140 2.45 9.73 -7.40
C PRO A 140 1.40 9.20 -6.42
N GLN A 141 0.45 8.44 -6.92
CA GLN A 141 -0.65 7.84 -6.15
C GLN A 141 -0.59 6.33 -6.17
N LEU A 142 -1.10 5.71 -5.11
CA LEU A 142 -1.17 4.27 -4.96
C LEU A 142 -2.53 3.73 -5.43
N PHE A 143 -2.50 2.63 -6.16
CA PHE A 143 -3.68 1.91 -6.61
C PHE A 143 -3.51 0.40 -6.39
N TRP A 144 -4.65 -0.28 -6.30
CA TRP A 144 -4.74 -1.73 -6.26
C TRP A 144 -5.02 -2.27 -7.66
N VAL A 145 -4.21 -3.21 -8.13
CA VAL A 145 -4.39 -3.87 -9.42
C VAL A 145 -5.24 -5.11 -9.22
N THR A 146 -6.31 -5.23 -10.01
CA THR A 146 -7.21 -6.39 -10.01
C THR A 146 -6.89 -7.35 -11.15
N ASP A 147 -7.52 -8.52 -11.09
CA ASP A 147 -7.49 -9.57 -12.12
C ASP A 147 -8.11 -9.14 -13.46
N MET A 148 -8.83 -8.00 -13.47
CA MET A 148 -9.41 -7.45 -14.69
C MET A 148 -8.38 -6.70 -15.55
N LEU A 149 -7.18 -6.42 -15.04
CA LEU A 149 -6.11 -5.81 -15.84
C LEU A 149 -5.51 -6.84 -16.80
N LYS A 150 -6.09 -6.92 -18.00
CA LYS A 150 -5.65 -7.81 -19.07
C LYS A 150 -4.62 -7.19 -20.01
N SER A 151 -4.43 -5.87 -19.93
CA SER A 151 -3.51 -5.11 -20.77
C SER A 151 -2.25 -4.69 -20.01
N GLU A 152 -1.27 -4.16 -20.74
CA GLU A 152 -0.12 -3.49 -20.14
C GLU A 152 -0.57 -2.30 -19.27
N LEU A 153 0.26 -1.99 -18.27
CA LEU A 153 0.05 -0.81 -17.44
C LEU A 153 0.19 0.47 -18.28
N PRO A 154 -0.55 1.54 -17.95
CA PRO A 154 -0.30 2.83 -18.54
C PRO A 154 1.17 3.25 -18.37
N PRO A 155 1.76 4.00 -19.32
CA PRO A 155 3.20 4.32 -19.31
C PRO A 155 3.62 5.21 -18.14
N PHE A 156 2.67 5.86 -17.46
CA PHE A 156 2.88 6.68 -16.27
C PHE A 156 2.69 5.89 -14.96
N CYS A 157 2.51 4.58 -15.04
CA CYS A 157 2.33 3.67 -13.91
C CYS A 157 3.41 2.60 -13.87
N GLN A 158 3.73 2.10 -12.67
CA GLN A 158 4.59 0.95 -12.48
C GLN A 158 4.07 0.06 -11.34
N ARG A 159 4.28 -1.25 -11.46
CA ARG A 159 4.06 -2.18 -10.34
C ARG A 159 5.07 -1.90 -9.24
N VAL A 160 4.61 -1.96 -8.00
CA VAL A 160 5.45 -1.80 -6.81
C VAL A 160 5.09 -2.87 -5.78
N ARG A 161 6.01 -3.13 -4.87
CA ARG A 161 5.70 -3.80 -3.60
C ARG A 161 5.47 -2.74 -2.54
N ILE A 162 4.60 -3.02 -1.58
CA ILE A 162 4.50 -2.22 -0.36
C ILE A 162 5.15 -2.99 0.77
N VAL A 163 6.07 -2.34 1.49
CA VAL A 163 6.87 -2.95 2.55
C VAL A 163 6.78 -2.09 3.81
N ARG A 164 7.03 -2.71 4.96
CA ARG A 164 7.01 -2.01 6.25
C ARG A 164 8.40 -1.58 6.71
N GLU A 165 8.46 -0.41 7.32
CA GLU A 165 9.63 0.11 8.03
C GLU A 165 9.25 0.32 9.50
N MET A 166 9.81 -0.50 10.40
CA MET A 166 9.49 -0.48 11.83
C MET A 166 10.01 0.79 12.53
N LEU A 167 9.26 1.28 13.53
CA LEU A 167 9.59 2.47 14.34
C LEU A 167 10.16 2.16 15.72
#